data_AF-A0AAV8CQG7-F1
#
_entry.id   AF-A0AAV8CQG7-F1
#
_cell.length_a   1.000
_cell.length_b   1.000
_cell.length_c   1.000
_cell.angle_alpha   90.00
_cell.angle_beta   90.00
_cell.angle_gamma   90.00
#
_symmetry.space_group_name_H-M   'P 1'
#
loop_
_entity.id
_entity.type
_entity.pdbx_description
1 polymer ?
#
loop_
_entity_poly.entity_id
_entity_poly.type
_entity_poly.pdbx_seq_one_letter_code
_entity_poly.pdbx_strand_id
1 'polypeptide(L)'
;MLPFEALNFLKDKRNSSNVLVILAMVPAVSFLLHKQVKFRPYFPIRKNNATKQDTFGNDTIGNLPECIKHTILVYLPIKEAVRTSILSKSWRHTWSTIPDLVIDNSIKSNSHQNKGNLEESRNEKFVNQLVSCHKGNLHKFKLSGKKLCCFFPSRWMQTLSQKQISELILEAEIEERLHIGGNGFSCCLKLKVLVLSRCVFILPSEFDGFRLLHTLDIRDCIAIKMDISTLVSLCPLLEKLTLKPTFDQVIKINAPNLRELTIYGLSSNSPISNYYGSHFGTFGVLHCT
;
A
#
# COMPACT_ATOMS: atom_id res chain seq x y z
N MET A 1 3.78 -20.51 -28.73
CA MET A 1 2.49 -20.90 -29.35
C MET A 1 1.66 -21.60 -28.29
N LEU A 2 1.12 -20.86 -27.32
CA LEU A 2 0.11 -21.34 -26.37
C LEU A 2 -0.73 -20.13 -25.87
N PRO A 3 -1.80 -19.76 -26.59
CA PRO A 3 -2.84 -18.89 -25.99
C PRO A 3 -4.28 -19.41 -26.18
N PHE A 4 -4.50 -20.51 -26.90
CA PHE A 4 -5.86 -20.94 -27.28
C PHE A 4 -6.51 -21.94 -26.31
N GLU A 5 -5.73 -22.88 -25.77
CA GLU A 5 -6.28 -23.94 -24.92
C GLU A 5 -6.67 -23.45 -23.52
N ALA A 6 -5.96 -22.47 -22.97
CA ALA A 6 -6.28 -21.88 -21.67
C ALA A 6 -7.60 -21.10 -21.67
N LEU A 7 -8.02 -20.54 -22.82
CA LEU A 7 -9.25 -19.75 -22.93
C LEU A 7 -10.50 -20.63 -23.05
N ASN A 8 -10.40 -21.78 -23.72
CA ASN A 8 -11.50 -22.76 -23.80
C ASN A 8 -11.80 -23.39 -22.42
N PHE A 9 -10.81 -23.42 -21.52
CA PHE A 9 -10.97 -23.91 -20.15
C PHE A 9 -11.83 -23.00 -19.26
N LEU A 10 -11.95 -21.71 -19.60
CA LEU A 10 -12.78 -20.75 -18.86
C LEU A 10 -14.29 -20.95 -19.08
N LYS A 11 -14.68 -21.75 -20.07
CA LYS A 11 -16.09 -21.94 -20.42
C LYS A 11 -16.78 -23.08 -19.66
N ASP A 12 -16.03 -23.97 -18.99
CA ASP A 12 -16.59 -25.28 -18.65
C ASP A 12 -16.54 -25.73 -17.18
N LYS A 13 -15.80 -25.11 -16.24
CA LYS A 13 -15.82 -25.63 -14.85
C LYS A 13 -15.87 -24.59 -13.75
N ARG A 14 -16.99 -24.63 -13.01
CA ARG A 14 -17.12 -24.07 -11.67
C ARG A 14 -16.03 -24.68 -10.76
N ASN A 15 -15.27 -23.78 -10.14
CA ASN A 15 -14.70 -23.89 -8.79
C ASN A 15 -13.35 -24.55 -8.48
N SER A 16 -12.46 -24.84 -9.43
CA SER A 16 -11.06 -25.16 -9.02
C SER A 16 -9.96 -24.89 -10.04
N SER A 17 -10.29 -24.67 -11.32
CA SER A 17 -9.29 -24.45 -12.38
C SER A 17 -9.03 -22.97 -12.73
N ASN A 18 -9.79 -22.03 -12.18
CA ASN A 18 -9.65 -20.61 -12.51
C ASN A 18 -8.35 -20.01 -11.97
N VAL A 19 -7.85 -20.45 -10.80
CA VAL A 19 -6.63 -19.88 -10.20
C VAL A 19 -5.40 -20.20 -11.04
N LEU A 20 -5.23 -21.44 -11.51
CA LEU A 20 -4.11 -21.84 -12.37
C LEU A 20 -4.12 -21.10 -13.72
N VAL A 21 -5.30 -20.92 -14.32
CA VAL A 21 -5.43 -20.18 -15.58
C VAL A 21 -5.11 -18.70 -15.38
N ILE A 22 -5.58 -18.08 -14.30
CA ILE A 22 -5.29 -16.68 -13.96
C ILE A 22 -3.80 -16.49 -13.68
N LEU A 23 -3.18 -17.38 -12.90
CA LEU A 23 -1.73 -17.36 -12.65
C LEU A 23 -0.92 -17.54 -13.94
N ALA A 24 -1.40 -18.33 -14.91
CA ALA A 24 -0.77 -18.45 -16.22
C ALA A 24 -0.94 -17.19 -17.09
N MET A 25 -1.98 -16.38 -16.86
CA MET A 25 -2.24 -15.14 -17.59
C MET A 25 -1.47 -13.93 -17.05
N VAL A 26 -1.11 -13.90 -15.77
CA VAL A 26 -0.34 -12.79 -15.16
C VAL A 26 1.00 -12.54 -15.90
N PRO A 27 1.83 -13.56 -16.20
CA PRO A 27 3.05 -13.38 -16.98
C PRO A 27 2.78 -12.91 -18.41
N ALA A 28 1.71 -13.39 -19.05
CA ALA A 28 1.36 -13.01 -20.42
C ALA A 28 0.94 -11.53 -20.51
N VAL A 29 0.14 -11.05 -19.54
CA VAL A 29 -0.25 -9.64 -19.45
C VAL A 29 0.97 -8.78 -19.15
N SER A 30 1.81 -9.16 -18.20
CA SER A 30 3.05 -8.42 -17.90
C SER A 30 3.98 -8.36 -19.12
N PHE A 31 4.16 -9.47 -19.85
CA PHE A 31 4.94 -9.52 -21.09
C PHE A 31 4.39 -8.58 -22.18
N LEU A 32 3.06 -8.51 -22.35
CA LEU A 32 2.43 -7.57 -23.29
C LEU A 32 2.69 -6.12 -22.89
N LEU A 33 2.64 -5.80 -21.59
CA LEU A 33 2.95 -4.45 -21.09
C LEU A 33 4.41 -4.06 -21.30
N HIS A 34 5.34 -5.02 -21.21
CA HIS A 34 6.76 -4.81 -21.47
C HIS A 34 7.08 -4.56 -22.95
N LYS A 35 6.32 -5.13 -23.88
CA LYS A 35 6.47 -4.89 -25.33
C LYS A 35 5.97 -3.52 -25.79
N GLN A 36 5.17 -2.81 -24.99
CA GLN A 36 4.65 -1.50 -25.35
C GLN A 36 5.60 -0.37 -24.91
N VAL A 37 6.36 0.17 -25.87
CA VAL A 37 7.55 1.01 -25.66
C VAL A 37 7.24 2.45 -25.17
N LYS A 38 5.98 2.86 -24.98
CA LYS A 38 5.67 4.21 -24.45
C LYS A 38 4.55 4.17 -23.41
N PHE A 39 4.91 4.28 -22.14
CA PHE A 39 3.96 4.41 -21.04
C PHE A 39 3.51 5.86 -20.86
N ARG A 40 2.23 6.12 -21.12
CA ARG A 40 1.50 7.25 -20.52
C ARG A 40 0.31 6.67 -19.75
N PRO A 41 0.29 6.72 -18.41
CA PRO A 41 -0.84 6.23 -17.65
C PRO A 41 -2.10 7.01 -18.04
N TYR A 42 -3.17 6.30 -18.38
CA TYR A 42 -4.45 6.94 -18.58
C TYR A 42 -5.07 7.21 -17.22
N PHE A 43 -5.03 8.48 -16.82
CA PHE A 43 -5.80 8.99 -15.72
C PHE A 43 -6.89 9.88 -16.28
N PRO A 44 -8.16 9.73 -15.86
CA PRO A 44 -9.25 10.55 -16.36
C PRO A 44 -9.04 12.01 -15.92
N ILE A 45 -8.44 12.82 -16.79
CA ILE A 45 -8.55 14.28 -16.75
C ILE A 45 -9.86 14.62 -17.44
N ARG A 46 -10.74 15.34 -16.74
CA ARG A 46 -12.03 15.79 -17.26
C ARG A 46 -11.83 16.65 -18.52
N LYS A 47 -11.81 16.02 -19.70
CA LYS A 47 -11.95 16.65 -21.01
C LYS A 47 -12.78 15.74 -21.91
N ASN A 48 -13.83 16.33 -22.47
CA ASN A 48 -14.78 15.69 -23.38
C ASN A 48 -14.08 15.27 -24.69
N ASN A 49 -14.38 14.03 -25.08
CA ASN A 49 -14.43 13.40 -26.41
C ASN A 49 -13.43 13.79 -27.51
N ALA A 50 -12.70 12.77 -28.01
CA ALA A 50 -12.64 12.43 -29.44
C ALA A 50 -12.09 11.00 -29.59
N THR A 51 -12.90 10.11 -30.17
CA THR A 51 -12.57 8.70 -30.44
C THR A 51 -11.96 8.53 -31.83
N LYS A 52 -10.79 7.90 -31.93
CA LYS A 52 -10.39 7.14 -33.12
C LYS A 52 -10.43 5.65 -32.77
N GLN A 53 -11.20 4.89 -33.54
CA GLN A 53 -11.24 3.43 -33.52
C GLN A 53 -10.10 2.93 -34.40
N ASP A 54 -9.11 2.29 -33.80
CA ASP A 54 -8.23 1.39 -34.53
C ASP A 54 -8.71 -0.04 -34.26
N THR A 55 -9.14 -0.71 -35.32
CA THR A 55 -9.46 -2.12 -35.36
C THR A 55 -8.17 -2.92 -35.43
N PHE A 56 -7.74 -3.51 -34.31
CA PHE A 56 -6.79 -4.63 -34.30
C PHE A 56 -7.51 -5.90 -33.89
N GLY A 57 -7.29 -6.97 -34.66
CA GLY A 57 -8.08 -8.20 -34.66
C GLY A 57 -8.08 -8.96 -33.33
N ASN A 58 -9.20 -9.65 -33.07
CA ASN A 58 -9.40 -10.61 -31.98
C ASN A 58 -8.78 -10.21 -30.63
N ASP A 59 -9.30 -9.14 -30.03
CA ASP A 59 -9.04 -8.74 -28.63
C ASP A 59 -9.64 -9.77 -27.64
N THR A 60 -9.10 -10.98 -27.61
CA THR A 60 -9.43 -12.05 -26.67
C THR A 60 -9.25 -11.61 -25.21
N ILE A 61 -8.24 -10.78 -24.93
CA ILE A 61 -7.97 -10.22 -23.60
C ILE A 61 -8.96 -9.10 -23.25
N GLY A 62 -9.42 -8.31 -24.24
CA GLY A 62 -10.41 -7.26 -24.03
C GLY A 62 -11.80 -7.80 -23.66
N ASN A 63 -12.12 -9.00 -24.16
CA ASN A 63 -13.42 -9.67 -23.99
C ASN A 63 -13.54 -10.50 -22.71
N LEU A 64 -12.52 -10.51 -21.84
CA LEU A 64 -12.60 -11.22 -20.57
C LEU A 64 -13.72 -10.63 -19.68
N PRO A 65 -14.42 -11.48 -18.90
CA PRO A 65 -15.34 -11.02 -17.86
C PRO A 65 -14.63 -10.10 -16.84
N GLU A 66 -15.36 -9.11 -16.31
CA GLU A 66 -14.80 -8.15 -15.35
C GLU A 66 -14.22 -8.81 -14.10
N CYS A 67 -14.83 -9.90 -13.62
CA CYS A 67 -14.32 -10.65 -12.46
C CYS A 67 -12.92 -11.23 -12.71
N ILE A 68 -12.65 -11.73 -13.92
CA ILE A 68 -11.34 -12.29 -14.29
C ILE A 68 -10.31 -11.16 -14.39
N LYS A 69 -10.66 -10.03 -15.00
CA LYS A 69 -9.77 -8.86 -15.06
C LYS A 69 -9.41 -8.38 -13.67
N HIS A 70 -10.40 -8.22 -12.79
CA HIS A 70 -10.19 -7.86 -11.40
C HIS A 70 -9.23 -8.82 -10.70
N THR A 71 -9.42 -10.12 -10.91
CA THR A 71 -8.57 -11.14 -10.30
C THR A 71 -7.13 -11.02 -10.81
N ILE A 72 -6.92 -10.86 -12.12
CA ILE A 72 -5.57 -10.63 -12.70
C ILE A 72 -4.92 -9.38 -12.10
N LEU A 73 -5.66 -8.27 -12.00
CA LEU A 73 -5.13 -7.00 -11.51
C LEU A 73 -4.67 -7.04 -10.06
N VAL A 74 -5.35 -7.82 -9.20
CA VAL A 74 -4.95 -7.98 -7.79
C VAL A 74 -3.58 -8.66 -7.65
N TYR A 75 -3.17 -9.47 -8.62
CA TYR A 75 -1.85 -10.12 -8.64
C TYR A 75 -0.75 -9.28 -9.31
N LEU A 76 -1.09 -8.13 -9.89
CA LEU A 76 -0.11 -7.25 -10.55
C LEU A 76 0.35 -6.13 -9.61
N PRO A 77 1.64 -5.74 -9.67
CA PRO A 77 2.07 -4.49 -9.06
C PRO A 77 1.22 -3.33 -9.58
N ILE A 78 0.90 -2.36 -8.71
CA ILE A 78 -0.08 -1.32 -9.07
C ILE A 78 0.29 -0.53 -10.33
N LYS A 79 1.59 -0.31 -10.58
CA LYS A 79 2.07 0.36 -11.80
C LYS A 79 1.72 -0.44 -13.05
N GLU A 80 1.80 -1.77 -12.99
CA GLU A 80 1.39 -2.67 -14.08
C GLU A 80 -0.14 -2.77 -14.20
N ALA A 81 -0.86 -2.81 -13.08
CA ALA A 81 -2.32 -2.77 -13.09
C ALA A 81 -2.87 -1.48 -13.74
N VAL A 82 -2.25 -0.32 -13.51
CA VAL A 82 -2.63 0.91 -14.23
C VAL A 82 -2.26 0.82 -15.71
N ARG A 83 -1.13 0.18 -16.04
CA ARG A 83 -0.67 -0.02 -17.42
C ARG A 83 -1.65 -0.84 -18.25
N THR A 84 -2.38 -1.80 -17.69
CA THR A 84 -3.37 -2.57 -18.45
C THR A 84 -4.47 -1.71 -19.06
N SER A 85 -4.65 -0.47 -18.60
CA SER A 85 -5.62 0.50 -19.14
C SER A 85 -5.49 0.77 -20.64
N ILE A 86 -4.32 0.47 -21.22
CA ILE A 86 -4.05 0.65 -22.64
C ILE A 86 -4.36 -0.59 -23.49
N LEU A 87 -4.61 -1.75 -22.86
CA LEU A 87 -4.88 -3.00 -23.57
C LEU A 87 -6.19 -2.94 -24.34
N SER A 88 -7.24 -2.36 -23.76
CA SER A 88 -8.50 -2.07 -24.47
C SER A 88 -9.38 -1.13 -23.66
N LYS A 89 -10.51 -0.70 -24.23
CA LYS A 89 -11.49 0.16 -23.54
C LYS A 89 -12.04 -0.47 -22.26
N SER A 90 -12.17 -1.79 -22.22
CA SER A 90 -12.75 -2.50 -21.07
C SER A 90 -11.80 -2.53 -19.88
N TRP A 91 -10.47 -2.56 -20.11
CA TRP A 91 -9.46 -2.54 -19.04
C TRP A 91 -9.14 -1.15 -18.50
N ARG A 92 -9.57 -0.09 -19.19
CA ARG A 92 -9.21 1.31 -18.91
C ARG A 92 -9.52 1.78 -17.49
N HIS A 93 -10.54 1.21 -16.87
CA HIS A 93 -11.05 1.65 -15.57
C HIS A 93 -11.05 0.55 -14.50
N THR A 94 -10.78 -0.70 -14.87
CA THR A 94 -10.87 -1.84 -13.96
C THR A 94 -9.90 -1.74 -12.78
N TRP A 95 -8.72 -1.13 -12.99
CA TRP A 95 -7.76 -0.91 -11.90
C TRP A 95 -8.27 0.06 -10.83
N SER A 96 -9.19 0.97 -11.17
CA SER A 96 -9.67 2.01 -10.23
C SER A 96 -10.62 1.49 -9.16
N THR A 97 -10.99 0.21 -9.25
CA THR A 97 -11.91 -0.48 -8.34
C THR A 97 -11.27 -1.67 -7.63
N ILE A 98 -9.95 -1.85 -7.73
CA ILE A 98 -9.25 -2.89 -6.96
C ILE A 98 -9.32 -2.56 -5.45
N PRO A 99 -9.42 -3.56 -4.57
CA PRO A 99 -9.56 -3.31 -3.14
C PRO A 99 -8.24 -2.94 -2.45
N ASP A 100 -7.10 -3.33 -3.04
CA ASP A 100 -5.80 -3.20 -2.41
C ASP A 100 -4.89 -2.29 -3.24
N LEU A 101 -4.45 -1.20 -2.62
CA LEU A 101 -3.57 -0.24 -3.23
C LEU A 101 -2.20 -0.28 -2.53
N VAL A 102 -1.28 -1.04 -3.12
CA VAL A 102 0.07 -1.23 -2.62
C VAL A 102 1.05 -0.45 -3.49
N ILE A 103 1.59 0.62 -2.92
CA ILE A 103 2.57 1.50 -3.55
C ILE A 103 3.90 1.29 -2.84
N ASP A 104 4.79 0.55 -3.51
CA ASP A 104 6.17 0.40 -3.06
C ASP A 104 7.09 1.27 -3.91
N ASN A 105 7.65 2.29 -3.26
CA ASN A 105 8.62 3.23 -3.81
C ASN A 105 10.01 3.02 -3.17
N SER A 106 10.29 1.86 -2.60
CA SER A 106 11.66 1.44 -2.30
C SER A 106 12.41 1.24 -3.63
N ILE A 107 13.16 2.26 -4.04
CA ILE A 107 13.81 2.23 -5.36
C ILE A 107 14.95 1.20 -5.29
N LYS A 108 14.89 0.17 -6.14
CA LYS A 108 16.08 -0.55 -6.63
C LYS A 108 16.86 0.39 -7.57
N SER A 109 17.40 1.50 -7.05
CA SER A 109 18.18 2.45 -7.84
C SER A 109 19.59 1.91 -7.99
N ASN A 110 19.79 0.95 -8.89
CA ASN A 110 21.12 0.51 -9.30
C ASN A 110 21.79 1.48 -10.30
N SER A 111 21.38 2.75 -10.34
CA SER A 111 21.97 3.73 -11.27
C SER A 111 22.43 4.98 -10.52
N HIS A 112 23.74 5.09 -10.37
CA HIS A 112 24.49 6.29 -9.99
C HIS A 112 24.36 7.42 -11.03
N GLN A 113 23.15 7.85 -11.39
CA GLN A 113 22.95 8.99 -12.28
C GLN A 113 21.96 9.98 -11.70
N ASN A 114 22.34 11.26 -11.74
CA ASN A 114 21.66 12.50 -11.34
C ASN A 114 20.28 12.74 -12.00
N LYS A 115 19.46 11.71 -12.25
CA LYS A 115 18.07 11.81 -12.74
C LYS A 115 17.02 11.85 -11.62
N GLY A 116 17.45 11.81 -10.35
CA GLY A 116 16.58 11.64 -9.18
C GLY A 116 15.36 12.56 -9.14
N ASN A 117 15.54 13.88 -9.28
CA ASN A 117 14.45 14.82 -9.02
C ASN A 117 13.30 14.77 -10.06
N LEU A 118 13.59 14.51 -11.34
CA LEU A 118 12.56 14.47 -12.38
C LEU A 118 11.74 13.18 -12.34
N GLU A 119 12.39 12.04 -12.05
CA GLU A 119 11.69 10.76 -11.90
C GLU A 119 10.87 10.72 -10.60
N GLU A 120 11.41 11.28 -9.51
CA GLU A 120 10.68 11.48 -8.26
C GLU A 120 9.42 12.32 -8.47
N SER A 121 9.51 13.47 -9.14
CA SER A 121 8.34 14.31 -9.42
C SER A 121 7.29 13.61 -10.31
N ARG A 122 7.72 12.77 -11.26
CA ARG A 122 6.77 11.97 -12.07
C ARG A 122 6.09 10.90 -11.25
N ASN A 123 6.85 10.20 -10.39
CA ASN A 123 6.30 9.18 -9.51
C ASN A 123 5.34 9.81 -8.51
N GLU A 124 5.66 11.00 -7.98
CA GLU A 124 4.79 11.77 -7.09
C GLU A 124 3.45 12.08 -7.77
N LYS A 125 3.50 12.68 -8.97
CA LYS A 125 2.29 12.98 -9.73
C LYS A 125 1.50 11.71 -10.05
N PHE A 126 2.17 10.63 -10.43
CA PHE A 126 1.55 9.34 -10.69
C PHE A 126 0.80 8.82 -9.46
N VAL A 127 1.45 8.77 -8.30
CA VAL A 127 0.90 8.26 -7.06
C VAL A 127 -0.26 9.13 -6.57
N ASN A 128 -0.11 10.45 -6.61
CA ASN A 128 -1.18 11.40 -6.27
C ASN A 128 -2.40 11.24 -7.15
N GLN A 129 -2.19 11.09 -8.46
CA GLN A 129 -3.26 10.91 -9.41
C GLN A 129 -3.94 9.54 -9.25
N LEU A 130 -3.15 8.51 -8.94
CA LEU A 130 -3.62 7.17 -8.68
C LEU A 130 -4.56 7.10 -7.47
N VAL A 131 -4.19 7.69 -6.34
CA VAL A 131 -5.07 7.77 -5.16
C VAL A 131 -6.33 8.59 -5.45
N SER A 132 -6.17 9.71 -6.17
CA SER A 132 -7.30 10.60 -6.53
C SER A 132 -8.29 9.98 -7.50
N CYS A 133 -7.81 9.15 -8.43
CA CYS A 133 -8.65 8.51 -9.45
C CYS A 133 -9.25 7.17 -9.00
N HIS A 134 -8.86 6.65 -7.84
CA HIS A 134 -9.44 5.43 -7.29
C HIS A 134 -10.92 5.66 -6.94
N LYS A 135 -11.81 4.83 -7.47
CA LYS A 135 -13.26 4.96 -7.28
C LYS A 135 -13.86 3.87 -6.41
N GLY A 136 -13.25 2.69 -6.38
CA GLY A 136 -13.74 1.57 -5.57
C GLY A 136 -13.55 1.78 -4.07
N ASN A 137 -14.20 0.90 -3.31
CA ASN A 137 -13.96 0.73 -1.88
C ASN A 137 -12.55 0.20 -1.69
N LEU A 138 -11.77 0.90 -0.88
CA LEU A 138 -10.39 0.55 -0.60
C LEU A 138 -10.38 -0.23 0.70
N HIS A 139 -9.92 -1.47 0.65
CA HIS A 139 -9.72 -2.32 1.82
C HIS A 139 -8.34 -2.01 2.42
N LYS A 140 -7.29 -2.14 1.61
CA LYS A 140 -5.90 -1.98 2.02
C LYS A 140 -5.22 -0.82 1.32
N PHE A 141 -4.56 0.04 2.09
CA PHE A 141 -3.65 1.05 1.58
C PHE A 141 -2.25 0.83 2.15
N LYS A 142 -1.27 0.57 1.28
CA LYS A 142 0.14 0.49 1.64
C LYS A 142 0.94 1.52 0.86
N LEU A 143 1.70 2.35 1.55
CA LEU A 143 2.74 3.21 0.99
C LEU A 143 4.06 2.95 1.70
N SER A 144 5.07 2.50 0.95
CA SER A 144 6.43 2.29 1.45
C SER A 144 7.47 2.96 0.56
N GLY A 145 8.59 3.41 1.15
CA GLY A 145 9.77 3.86 0.39
C GLY A 145 10.43 5.14 0.90
N LYS A 146 11.27 5.74 0.05
CA LYS A 146 11.95 7.02 0.29
C LYS A 146 11.07 8.21 -0.08
N LYS A 147 11.33 9.37 0.54
CA LYS A 147 10.71 10.67 0.19
C LYS A 147 9.19 10.68 0.27
N LEU A 148 8.60 9.92 1.21
CA LEU A 148 7.14 9.77 1.32
C LEU A 148 6.41 11.09 1.49
N CYS A 149 7.03 12.11 2.10
CA CYS A 149 6.47 13.44 2.24
C CYS A 149 6.12 14.11 0.89
N CYS A 150 6.90 13.83 -0.18
CA CYS A 150 6.58 14.29 -1.52
C CYS A 150 5.30 13.63 -2.04
N PHE A 151 5.12 12.34 -1.75
CA PHE A 151 3.99 11.54 -2.24
C PHE A 151 2.71 11.71 -1.43
N PHE A 152 2.81 12.14 -0.16
CA PHE A 152 1.71 12.10 0.80
C PHE A 152 1.19 13.52 1.10
N PRO A 153 0.31 14.08 0.25
CA PRO A 153 -0.26 15.39 0.50
C PRO A 153 -1.19 15.34 1.72
N SER A 154 -1.34 16.49 2.38
CA SER A 154 -2.18 16.68 3.57
C SER A 154 -3.61 16.15 3.41
N ARG A 155 -4.14 16.12 2.18
CA ARG A 155 -5.50 15.68 1.87
C ARG A 155 -5.69 14.17 1.86
N TRP A 156 -4.64 13.35 1.77
CA TRP A 156 -4.80 11.91 1.64
C TRP A 156 -5.51 11.28 2.83
N MET A 157 -5.24 11.75 4.04
CA MET A 157 -5.92 11.21 5.21
C MET A 157 -7.44 11.42 5.12
N GLN A 158 -7.89 12.57 4.60
CA GLN A 158 -9.31 12.82 4.36
C GLN A 158 -9.88 11.84 3.31
N THR A 159 -9.15 11.63 2.20
CA THR A 159 -9.56 10.70 1.14
C THR A 159 -9.63 9.26 1.64
N LEU A 160 -8.63 8.80 2.40
CA LEU A 160 -8.56 7.45 2.95
C LEU A 160 -9.66 7.21 3.99
N SER A 161 -9.95 8.22 4.81
CA SER A 161 -11.08 8.22 5.74
C SER A 161 -12.42 8.00 5.03
N GLN A 162 -12.66 8.71 3.91
CA GLN A 162 -13.90 8.58 3.13
C GLN A 162 -14.04 7.18 2.50
N LYS A 163 -12.91 6.53 2.22
CA LYS A 163 -12.87 5.19 1.60
C LYS A 163 -13.04 4.04 2.59
N GLN A 164 -13.14 4.34 3.89
CA GLN A 164 -13.47 3.36 4.93
C GLN A 164 -12.49 2.16 4.97
N ILE A 165 -11.20 2.45 4.82
CA ILE A 165 -10.13 1.45 4.81
C ILE A 165 -10.07 0.62 6.10
N SER A 166 -9.69 -0.65 5.96
CA SER A 166 -9.46 -1.57 7.08
C SER A 166 -7.97 -1.75 7.40
N GLU A 167 -7.10 -1.61 6.41
CA GLU A 167 -5.65 -1.73 6.59
C GLU A 167 -4.92 -0.48 6.09
N LEU A 168 -4.18 0.17 6.97
CA LEU A 168 -3.31 1.30 6.66
C LEU A 168 -1.87 0.96 7.01
N ILE A 169 -0.99 0.97 6.00
CA ILE A 169 0.42 0.67 6.14
C ILE A 169 1.23 1.82 5.56
N LEU A 170 1.98 2.53 6.40
CA LEU A 170 2.86 3.63 6.03
C LEU A 170 4.28 3.32 6.53
N GLU A 171 5.20 3.05 5.60
CA GLU A 171 6.56 2.61 5.91
C GLU A 171 7.61 3.53 5.26
N ALA A 172 8.07 4.55 6.00
CA ALA A 172 9.16 5.40 5.55
C ALA A 172 10.53 4.74 5.79
N GLU A 173 11.47 4.95 4.86
CA GLU A 173 12.87 4.54 4.97
C GLU A 173 13.72 5.46 5.87
N ILE A 174 14.94 5.00 6.20
CA ILE A 174 15.82 5.51 7.28
C ILE A 174 16.13 7.02 7.19
N GLU A 175 16.11 7.62 6.00
CA GLU A 175 16.56 9.00 5.80
C GLU A 175 15.52 10.06 6.22
N GLU A 176 14.24 9.70 6.40
CA GLU A 176 13.17 10.69 6.61
C GLU A 176 12.10 10.23 7.62
N ARG A 177 11.23 11.16 8.02
CA ARG A 177 9.98 10.85 8.75
C ARG A 177 8.76 11.39 8.00
N LEU A 178 7.71 10.57 7.93
CA LEU A 178 6.44 10.97 7.33
C LEU A 178 5.60 11.75 8.34
N HIS A 179 5.28 13.00 8.02
CA HIS A 179 4.40 13.83 8.84
C HIS A 179 2.93 13.60 8.50
N ILE A 180 2.16 13.14 9.48
CA ILE A 180 0.71 12.95 9.39
C ILE A 180 0.04 14.08 10.18
N GLY A 181 -0.69 14.95 9.48
CA GLY A 181 -1.34 16.13 10.07
C GLY A 181 -2.45 15.80 11.08
N GLY A 182 -2.82 16.77 11.90
CA GLY A 182 -3.63 16.59 13.13
C GLY A 182 -5.07 16.08 12.98
N ASN A 183 -5.63 16.05 11.77
CA ASN A 183 -6.95 15.45 11.52
C ASN A 183 -6.83 14.14 10.73
N GLY A 184 -5.64 13.57 10.66
CA GLY A 184 -5.40 12.42 9.79
C GLY A 184 -6.22 11.21 10.19
N PHE A 185 -6.25 10.93 11.49
CA PHE A 185 -6.86 9.70 12.02
C PHE A 185 -8.28 9.90 12.55
N SER A 186 -8.83 11.12 12.53
CA SER A 186 -10.12 11.45 13.17
C SER A 186 -11.31 10.66 12.63
N CYS A 187 -11.17 10.03 11.45
CA CYS A 187 -12.26 9.36 10.76
C CYS A 187 -11.95 7.91 10.35
N CYS A 188 -10.83 7.35 10.81
CA CYS A 188 -10.39 5.99 10.48
C CYS A 188 -11.01 4.92 11.41
N LEU A 189 -12.32 5.02 11.66
CA LEU A 189 -13.04 4.20 12.66
C LEU A 189 -13.14 2.70 12.31
N LYS A 190 -12.85 2.33 11.04
CA LYS A 190 -12.92 0.94 10.56
C LYS A 190 -11.55 0.26 10.44
N LEU A 191 -10.48 0.93 10.85
CA LEU A 191 -9.14 0.34 10.82
C LEU A 191 -9.07 -0.89 11.73
N LYS A 192 -8.61 -1.98 11.14
CA LYS A 192 -8.29 -3.25 11.81
C LYS A 192 -6.78 -3.45 11.92
N VAL A 193 -6.03 -2.95 10.94
CA VAL A 193 -4.57 -3.02 10.90
C VAL A 193 -4.01 -1.62 10.67
N LEU A 194 -3.11 -1.20 11.56
CA LEU A 194 -2.37 0.04 11.45
C LEU A 194 -0.87 -0.26 11.60
N VAL A 195 -0.11 0.00 10.54
CA VAL A 195 1.34 -0.11 10.53
C VAL A 195 1.93 1.25 10.21
N LEU A 196 2.70 1.80 11.15
CA LEU A 196 3.38 3.08 11.03
C LEU A 196 4.87 2.84 11.30
N SER A 197 5.71 3.15 10.31
CA SER A 197 7.16 3.14 10.47
C SER A 197 7.73 4.52 10.13
N ARG A 198 8.46 5.10 11.07
CA ARG A 198 9.10 6.42 10.99
C ARG A 198 8.10 7.54 10.69
N CYS A 199 6.93 7.51 11.31
CA CYS A 199 5.92 8.56 11.18
C CYS A 199 5.97 9.54 12.36
N VAL A 200 5.77 10.83 12.08
CA VAL A 200 5.44 11.85 13.06
C VAL A 200 3.96 12.16 12.92
N PHE A 201 3.16 12.00 13.97
CA PHE A 201 1.73 12.21 13.87
C PHE A 201 1.16 12.94 15.09
N ILE A 202 0.07 13.67 14.84
CA ILE A 202 -0.73 14.32 15.87
C ILE A 202 -2.09 13.63 15.87
N LEU A 203 -2.57 13.25 17.05
CA LEU A 203 -3.92 12.75 17.21
C LEU A 203 -4.84 13.90 17.67
N PRO A 204 -6.10 13.96 17.18
CA PRO A 204 -7.07 14.93 17.65
C PRO A 204 -7.26 14.84 19.18
N SER A 205 -7.58 15.96 19.82
CA SER A 205 -7.89 15.98 21.26
C SER A 205 -9.15 15.18 21.62
N GLU A 206 -10.09 15.06 20.69
CA GLU A 206 -11.35 14.31 20.81
C GLU A 206 -11.22 12.89 20.23
N PHE A 207 -10.01 12.34 20.18
CA PHE A 207 -9.79 11.03 19.58
C PHE A 207 -10.28 9.90 20.50
N ASP A 208 -11.41 9.29 20.14
CA ASP A 208 -12.05 8.19 20.88
C ASP A 208 -11.38 6.81 20.70
N GLY A 209 -10.19 6.75 20.09
CA GLY A 209 -9.48 5.50 19.88
C GLY A 209 -9.88 4.70 18.64
N PHE A 210 -9.09 3.67 18.34
CA PHE A 210 -9.37 2.75 17.24
C PHE A 210 -10.15 1.53 17.74
N ARG A 211 -11.48 1.63 17.73
CA ARG A 211 -12.37 0.61 18.32
C ARG A 211 -12.34 -0.77 17.65
N LEU A 212 -11.91 -0.85 16.39
CA LEU A 212 -11.86 -2.11 15.63
C LEU A 212 -10.43 -2.60 15.38
N LEU A 213 -9.42 -1.98 15.98
CA LEU A 213 -8.02 -2.28 15.69
C LEU A 213 -7.59 -3.58 16.39
N HIS A 214 -7.15 -4.55 15.59
CA HIS A 214 -6.64 -5.83 16.06
C HIS A 214 -5.11 -5.89 15.99
N THR A 215 -4.50 -5.18 15.03
CA THR A 215 -3.05 -5.14 14.85
C THR A 215 -2.55 -3.70 14.82
N LEU A 216 -1.62 -3.40 15.73
CA LEU A 216 -0.90 -2.14 15.80
C LEU A 216 0.59 -2.40 15.71
N ASP A 217 1.24 -1.83 14.69
CA ASP A 217 2.69 -1.86 14.52
C ASP A 217 3.19 -0.42 14.45
N ILE A 218 3.97 -0.01 15.45
CA ILE A 218 4.55 1.33 15.54
C ILE A 218 6.07 1.17 15.67
N ARG A 219 6.79 1.65 14.66
CA ARG A 219 8.26 1.57 14.61
C ARG A 219 8.90 2.94 14.39
N ASP A 220 9.82 3.34 15.25
CA ASP A 220 10.59 4.58 15.15
C ASP A 220 9.70 5.85 14.98
N CYS A 221 8.48 5.82 15.53
CA CYS A 221 7.48 6.88 15.41
C CYS A 221 7.55 7.91 16.54
N ILE A 222 7.01 9.10 16.27
CA ILE A 222 6.86 10.18 17.25
C ILE A 222 5.39 10.61 17.26
N ALA A 223 4.72 10.39 18.38
CA ALA A 223 3.38 10.90 18.65
C ALA A 223 3.50 12.27 19.33
N ILE A 224 2.83 13.28 18.80
CA ILE A 224 2.80 14.63 19.35
C ILE A 224 1.51 14.81 20.15
N LYS A 225 1.62 15.42 21.35
CA LYS A 225 0.53 15.68 22.31
C LYS A 225 -0.09 14.45 22.98
N MET A 226 0.36 13.23 22.67
CA MET A 226 -0.10 12.02 23.34
C MET A 226 1.00 10.96 23.31
N ASP A 227 1.09 10.15 24.38
CA ASP A 227 2.01 9.04 24.46
C ASP A 227 1.49 7.80 23.72
N ILE A 228 2.41 6.97 23.23
CA ILE A 228 2.08 5.68 22.59
C ILE A 228 1.32 4.78 23.58
N SER A 229 1.67 4.81 24.87
CA SER A 229 0.95 4.07 25.93
C SER A 229 -0.55 4.42 25.96
N THR A 230 -0.88 5.70 25.85
CA THR A 230 -2.28 6.18 25.82
C THR A 230 -2.97 5.71 24.54
N LEU A 231 -2.31 5.81 23.38
CA LEU A 231 -2.85 5.29 22.12
C LEU A 231 -3.20 3.80 22.20
N VAL A 232 -2.30 3.00 22.78
CA VAL A 232 -2.50 1.55 22.97
C VAL A 232 -3.72 1.29 23.88
N SER A 233 -3.86 2.06 24.96
CA SER A 233 -5.02 1.93 25.87
C SER A 233 -6.36 2.30 25.22
N LEU A 234 -6.34 3.10 24.14
CA LEU A 234 -7.50 3.46 23.34
C LEU A 234 -7.86 2.42 22.26
N CYS A 235 -7.21 1.26 22.26
CA CYS A 235 -7.45 0.17 21.30
C CYS A 235 -7.97 -1.09 22.02
N PRO A 236 -9.28 -1.18 22.31
CA PRO A 236 -9.83 -2.23 23.17
C PRO A 236 -9.76 -3.65 22.59
N LEU A 237 -9.73 -3.80 21.26
CA LEU A 237 -9.70 -5.09 20.56
C LEU A 237 -8.29 -5.50 20.10
N LEU A 238 -7.26 -4.85 20.63
CA LEU A 238 -5.89 -5.07 20.17
C LEU A 238 -5.39 -6.48 20.54
N GLU A 239 -5.08 -7.29 19.53
CA GLU A 239 -4.58 -8.66 19.68
C GLU A 239 -3.07 -8.76 19.39
N LYS A 240 -2.55 -7.92 18.48
CA LYS A 240 -1.14 -7.91 18.09
C LYS A 240 -0.56 -6.51 18.20
N LEU A 241 0.51 -6.38 18.97
CA LEU A 241 1.24 -5.14 19.19
C LEU A 241 2.72 -5.33 18.84
N THR A 242 3.20 -4.52 17.92
CA THR A 242 4.62 -4.42 17.58
C THR A 242 5.13 -3.03 17.90
N LEU A 243 6.17 -2.93 18.70
CA LEU A 243 6.78 -1.66 19.10
C LEU A 243 8.29 -1.66 18.80
N LYS A 244 8.75 -0.64 18.08
CA LYS A 244 10.16 -0.26 18.06
C LYS A 244 10.26 1.19 18.55
N PRO A 245 10.53 1.41 19.83
CA PRO A 245 10.57 2.76 20.38
C PRO A 245 11.77 3.54 19.83
N THR A 246 11.56 4.83 19.62
CA THR A 246 12.59 5.75 19.10
C THR A 246 13.62 6.14 20.16
N PHE A 247 13.28 5.98 21.44
CA PHE A 247 14.08 6.36 22.63
C PHE A 247 13.76 5.41 23.80
N ASP A 248 14.55 5.48 24.88
CA ASP A 248 14.35 4.71 26.13
C ASP A 248 13.14 5.22 26.95
N GLN A 249 11.94 5.14 26.37
CA GLN A 249 10.70 5.46 27.06
C GLN A 249 10.15 4.21 27.75
N VAL A 250 9.77 4.37 29.02
CA VAL A 250 9.00 3.35 29.74
C VAL A 250 7.57 3.37 29.20
N ILE A 251 7.24 2.41 28.34
CA ILE A 251 5.90 2.27 27.76
C ILE A 251 5.08 1.33 28.66
N LYS A 252 4.01 1.86 29.25
CA LYS A 252 3.02 1.05 29.99
C LYS A 252 1.98 0.57 29.00
N ILE A 253 1.93 -0.74 28.78
CA ILE A 253 0.98 -1.36 27.86
C ILE A 253 -0.25 -1.78 28.64
N ASN A 254 -1.39 -1.14 28.35
CA ASN A 254 -2.70 -1.59 28.80
C ASN A 254 -3.51 -2.06 27.60
N ALA A 255 -3.45 -3.36 27.32
CA ALA A 255 -4.15 -4.00 26.20
C ALA A 255 -4.68 -5.36 26.68
N PRO A 256 -5.94 -5.42 27.15
CA PRO A 256 -6.47 -6.60 27.84
C PRO A 256 -6.66 -7.83 26.93
N ASN A 257 -6.80 -7.61 25.62
CA ASN A 257 -7.01 -8.67 24.63
C ASN A 257 -5.72 -9.03 23.86
N LEU A 258 -4.56 -8.54 24.31
CA LEU A 258 -3.30 -8.74 23.61
C LEU A 258 -2.89 -10.21 23.65
N ARG A 259 -2.51 -10.76 22.49
CA ARG A 259 -2.07 -12.15 22.30
C ARG A 259 -0.62 -12.23 21.85
N GLU A 260 -0.17 -11.24 21.09
CA GLU A 260 1.18 -11.17 20.55
C GLU A 260 1.79 -9.79 20.80
N LEU A 261 2.91 -9.75 21.51
CA LEU A 261 3.69 -8.55 21.75
C LEU A 261 5.11 -8.74 21.18
N THR A 262 5.51 -7.89 20.24
CA THR A 262 6.87 -7.85 19.70
C THR A 262 7.52 -6.52 20.04
N ILE A 263 8.68 -6.55 20.69
CA ILE A 263 9.46 -5.34 20.98
C ILE A 263 10.81 -5.44 20.27
N TYR A 264 11.14 -4.44 19.47
CA TYR A 264 12.46 -4.29 18.86
C TYR A 264 13.32 -3.37 19.74
N GLY A 265 14.46 -3.87 20.20
CA GLY A 265 15.42 -3.10 20.98
C GLY A 265 16.54 -2.51 20.12
N LEU A 266 17.12 -1.40 20.57
CA LEU A 266 18.47 -1.00 20.17
C LEU A 266 19.43 -1.84 21.00
N SER A 267 20.34 -2.58 20.37
CA SER A 267 21.44 -3.24 21.09
C SER A 267 22.33 -2.16 21.71
N SER A 268 22.12 -1.85 22.98
CA SER A 268 23.03 -1.04 23.79
C SER A 268 24.25 -1.86 24.16
N ASN A 269 25.08 -2.21 23.18
CA ASN A 269 26.45 -2.68 23.41
C ASN A 269 27.29 -2.54 22.13
N SER A 270 27.74 -1.31 21.85
CA SER A 270 29.11 -1.07 21.36
C SER A 270 29.43 0.44 21.40
N PRO A 271 30.58 0.85 21.98
CA PRO A 271 31.07 2.21 21.83
C PRO A 271 31.66 2.35 20.42
N ILE A 272 31.04 3.21 19.61
CA ILE A 272 31.60 3.91 18.43
C ILE A 272 32.47 3.05 17.49
N SER A 273 31.89 2.64 16.35
CA SER A 273 32.54 2.84 15.05
C SER A 273 31.54 2.68 13.91
N ASN A 274 31.48 3.71 13.06
CA ASN A 274 30.94 3.68 11.71
C ASN A 274 31.18 2.32 11.03
N TYR A 275 30.13 1.57 10.68
CA TYR A 275 30.12 0.74 9.48
C TYR A 275 28.68 0.31 9.16
N TYR A 276 28.36 0.38 7.88
CA TYR A 276 27.10 0.02 7.25
C TYR A 276 26.64 -1.39 7.64
N GLY A 277 25.39 -1.51 8.09
CA GLY A 277 24.73 -2.80 8.32
C GLY A 277 24.21 -2.95 9.75
N SER A 278 23.17 -2.19 10.10
CA SER A 278 22.44 -2.38 11.35
C SER A 278 21.83 -3.79 11.39
N HIS A 279 22.47 -4.69 12.13
CA HIS A 279 21.87 -5.95 12.55
C HIS A 279 20.74 -5.64 13.53
N PHE A 280 19.49 -5.81 13.09
CA PHE A 280 18.32 -5.67 13.93
C PHE A 280 18.03 -7.01 14.62
N GLY A 281 18.24 -7.08 15.93
CA GLY A 281 17.76 -8.19 16.74
C GLY A 281 16.30 -7.97 17.12
N THR A 282 15.44 -8.95 16.88
CA THR A 282 14.13 -9.05 17.53
C THR A 282 14.34 -9.41 19.00
N PHE A 283 13.91 -8.56 19.93
CA PHE A 283 13.90 -8.91 21.35
C PHE A 283 12.58 -9.62 21.67
N GLY A 284 12.46 -10.86 21.18
CA GLY A 284 11.40 -11.79 21.54
C GLY A 284 9.99 -11.43 21.04
N VAL A 285 9.23 -12.46 20.68
CA VAL A 285 7.76 -12.37 20.61
C VAL A 285 7.25 -12.92 21.93
N LEU A 286 6.65 -12.06 22.75
CA LEU A 286 5.97 -12.47 23.97
C LEU A 286 4.53 -12.83 23.59
N HIS A 287 4.15 -14.09 23.82
CA HIS A 287 2.75 -14.48 23.79
C HIS A 287 2.12 -14.11 25.13
N CYS A 288 1.17 -13.19 25.10
CA CYS A 288 0.40 -12.80 26.28
C CYS A 288 -0.69 -13.86 26.51
N THR A 289 -0.67 -14.50 27.67
CA THR A 289 -1.63 -15.53 28.11
C THR A 289 -2.79 -14.92 28.87
#